data_AF-A0A2X0I839-F1
#
_entry.id   AF-A0A2X0I839-F1
#
_cell.length_a   1.000
_cell.length_b   1.000
_cell.length_c   1.000
_cell.angle_alpha   90.00
_cell.angle_beta   90.00
_cell.angle_gamma   90.00
#
_symmetry.space_group_name_H-M   'P 1'
#
loop_
_entity.id
_entity.type
_entity.pdbx_description
1 polymer ?
#
loop_
_entity_poly.entity_id
_entity_poly.type
_entity_poly.pdbx_seq_one_letter_code
_entity_poly.pdbx_strand_id
1 'polypeptide(L)' 'MDFRYTPEQADLKRRAAEYARLLMRYEDQSEQAGGPLPAETVRELTRAAMDAGVYAINMPVEFGGPGLSLLD' A
#
# COMPACT_ATOMS: atom_id res chain seq x y z
N MET A 1 -26.12 11.30 7.93
CA MET A 1 -24.68 11.06 7.81
C MET A 1 -24.45 10.38 6.48
N ASP A 2 -23.56 10.92 5.65
CA ASP A 2 -23.21 10.31 4.36
C ASP A 2 -21.97 9.44 4.57
N PHE A 3 -22.05 8.18 4.16
CA PHE A 3 -21.00 7.16 4.32
C PHE A 3 -20.43 6.69 2.99
N ARG A 4 -20.82 7.33 1.89
CA ARG A 4 -20.24 7.05 0.58
C ARG A 4 -18.81 7.58 0.57
N TYR A 5 -17.91 6.82 -0.04
CA TYR A 5 -16.56 7.32 -0.31
C TYR A 5 -16.62 8.51 -1.26
N THR A 6 -15.72 9.47 -1.05
CA THR A 6 -15.37 10.44 -2.09
C THR A 6 -14.72 9.71 -3.27
N PRO A 7 -14.65 10.33 -4.47
CA PRO A 7 -13.91 9.76 -5.59
C PRO A 7 -12.45 9.41 -5.25
N GLU A 8 -11.78 10.25 -4.45
CA GLU A 8 -10.38 10.07 -4.04
C GLU A 8 -10.24 8.87 -3.08
N GLN A 9 -11.14 8.73 -2.11
CA GLN A 9 -11.24 7.57 -1.22
C GLN A 9 -11.49 6.28 -1.99
N ALA A 10 -12.39 6.32 -2.99
CA ALA A 10 -12.70 5.18 -3.82
C ALA A 10 -11.48 4.74 -4.66
N ASP A 11 -10.73 5.70 -5.21
CA ASP A 11 -9.50 5.41 -5.94
C ASP A 11 -8.39 4.87 -5.01
N LEU A 12 -8.20 5.46 -3.83
CA LEU A 12 -7.25 4.96 -2.83
C LEU A 12 -7.56 3.51 -2.45
N LYS A 13 -8.83 3.21 -2.16
CA LYS A 13 -9.29 1.85 -1.86
C LYS A 13 -8.98 0.89 -3.00
N ARG A 14 -9.21 1.30 -4.26
CA ARG A 14 -8.94 0.49 -5.44
C ARG A 14 -7.44 0.16 -5.57
N ARG A 15 -6.57 1.18 -5.51
CA ARG A 15 -5.10 1.01 -5.58
C ARG A 15 -4.58 0.14 -4.45
N ALA A 16 -5.06 0.35 -3.22
CA ALA A 16 -4.69 -0.47 -2.07
C ALA A 16 -5.12 -1.94 -2.25
N ALA A 17 -6.31 -2.19 -2.78
CA ALA A 17 -6.78 -3.55 -3.06
C ALA A 17 -5.97 -4.22 -4.19
N GLU A 18 -5.55 -3.48 -5.21
CA GLU A 18 -4.67 -4.00 -6.26
C GLU A 18 -3.28 -4.36 -5.71
N TYR A 19 -2.69 -3.50 -4.89
CA TYR A 19 -1.40 -3.78 -4.25
C TYR A 19 -1.50 -4.96 -3.26
N ALA A 20 -2.58 -5.07 -2.49
CA ALA A 20 -2.80 -6.23 -1.61
C ALA A 20 -2.87 -7.54 -2.41
N ARG A 21 -3.55 -7.56 -3.57
CA ARG A 21 -3.58 -8.74 -4.45
C ARG A 21 -2.20 -9.10 -5.02
N LEU A 22 -1.32 -8.11 -5.24
CA LEU A 22 0.07 -8.36 -5.60
C LEU A 22 0.79 -9.05 -4.42
N LEU A 23 0.67 -8.53 -3.20
CA LEU A 23 1.29 -9.09 -2.01
C LEU A 23 0.87 -10.55 -1.75
N MET A 24 -0.42 -10.87 -1.94
CA MET A 24 -0.95 -12.24 -1.76
C MET A 24 -0.22 -13.29 -2.60
N ARG A 25 0.40 -12.91 -3.74
CA ARG A 25 1.19 -13.86 -4.56
C ARG A 25 2.48 -14.34 -3.87
N TYR A 26 2.91 -13.66 -2.82
CA TYR A 26 4.12 -13.93 -2.08
C TYR A 26 3.85 -14.44 -0.65
N GLU A 27 2.59 -14.59 -0.26
CA GLU A 27 2.18 -15.00 1.10
C GLU A 27 2.77 -16.36 1.47
N ASP A 28 2.47 -17.41 0.69
CA ASP A 28 3.00 -18.77 0.92
C ASP A 28 4.52 -18.79 1.02
N GLN A 29 5.21 -18.04 0.16
CA GLN A 29 6.68 -17.98 0.17
C GLN A 29 7.20 -17.34 1.47
N SER A 30 6.57 -16.26 1.91
CA SER A 30 6.94 -15.58 3.16
C SER A 30 6.71 -16.50 4.37
N GLU A 31 5.59 -17.21 4.40
CA GLU A 31 5.26 -18.15 5.47
C GLU A 31 6.22 -19.35 5.51
N GLN A 32 6.51 -19.96 4.36
CA GLN A 32 7.45 -21.07 4.26
C GLN A 32 8.88 -20.67 4.63
N ALA A 33 9.27 -19.42 4.34
CA ALA A 33 10.55 -18.86 4.76
C ALA A 33 10.62 -18.54 6.27
N GLY A 34 9.50 -18.65 7.00
CA GLY A 34 9.42 -18.33 8.43
C GLY A 34 9.58 -16.85 8.73
N GLY A 35 9.31 -15.96 7.76
CA GLY A 35 9.52 -14.53 7.92
C GLY A 35 9.71 -13.77 6.61
N PRO A 36 10.55 -12.73 6.59
CA PRO A 36 10.62 -11.81 5.46
C PRO A 36 11.10 -12.50 4.18
N LEU A 37 10.49 -12.08 3.07
CA LEU A 37 10.93 -12.43 1.71
C LEU A 37 12.39 -12.00 1.47
N PRO A 38 13.05 -12.55 0.43
CA PRO A 38 14.37 -12.07 0.01
C PRO A 38 14.40 -10.54 -0.13
N ALA A 39 15.51 -9.93 0.28
CA ALA A 39 15.63 -8.48 0.34
C ALA A 39 15.39 -7.78 -1.01
N GLU A 40 15.70 -8.45 -2.12
CA GLU A 40 15.39 -7.97 -3.46
C GLU A 40 13.90 -7.87 -3.72
N THR A 41 13.14 -8.92 -3.41
CA THR A 41 11.68 -8.95 -3.50
C THR A 41 11.06 -7.87 -2.61
N VAL A 42 11.56 -7.69 -1.39
CA VAL A 42 11.09 -6.61 -0.50
C VAL A 42 11.32 -5.22 -1.12
N ARG A 43 12.48 -4.99 -1.77
CA ARG A 43 12.75 -3.72 -2.45
C ARG A 43 11.84 -3.51 -3.66
N GLU A 44 11.54 -4.56 -4.42
CA GLU A 44 10.58 -4.49 -5.53
C GLU A 44 9.17 -4.17 -5.07
N LEU A 45 8.68 -4.87 -4.04
CA LEU A 45 7.35 -4.63 -3.47
C LEU A 45 7.25 -3.23 -2.85
N THR A 46 8.31 -2.76 -2.19
CA THR A 46 8.38 -1.38 -1.69
C THR A 46 8.24 -0.35 -2.82
N ARG A 47 8.93 -0.54 -3.95
CA ARG A 47 8.77 0.35 -5.12
C ARG A 47 7.35 0.27 -5.69
N ALA A 48 6.78 -0.92 -5.82
CA ALA A 48 5.41 -1.09 -6.27
C ALA A 48 4.39 -0.38 -5.34
N ALA A 49 4.63 -0.37 -4.03
CA ALA A 49 3.80 0.38 -3.08
C ALA A 49 3.91 1.90 -3.29
N MET A 50 5.12 2.40 -3.58
CA MET A 50 5.37 3.82 -3.88
C MET A 50 4.67 4.23 -5.18
N ASP A 51 4.83 3.44 -6.25
CA ASP A 51 4.19 3.67 -7.55
C ASP A 51 2.66 3.63 -7.45
N ALA A 52 2.13 2.73 -6.61
CA ALA A 52 0.71 2.65 -6.33
C ALA A 52 0.21 3.75 -5.38
N GLY A 53 1.09 4.59 -4.82
CA GLY A 53 0.72 5.66 -3.89
C GLY A 53 0.11 5.15 -2.58
N VAL A 54 0.53 3.97 -2.13
CA VAL A 54 0.07 3.34 -0.87
C VAL A 54 1.21 3.12 0.13
N TYR A 55 2.43 3.51 -0.24
CA TYR A 55 3.57 3.54 0.67
C TYR A 55 3.55 4.81 1.52
N ALA A 56 3.68 4.63 2.84
CA ALA A 56 3.83 5.72 3.81
C ALA A 56 2.78 6.85 3.63
N ILE A 57 1.51 6.48 3.41
CA ILE A 57 0.44 7.40 3.02
C ILE A 57 0.17 8.56 3.99
N ASN A 58 0.50 8.35 5.26
CA ASN A 58 0.35 9.34 6.33
C ASN A 58 1.56 10.29 6.44
N MET A 59 2.59 10.14 5.59
CA MET A 59 3.75 11.03 5.62
C MET A 59 3.35 12.44 5.21
N PRO A 60 3.73 13.47 5.98
CA PRO A 60 3.41 14.85 5.66
C PRO A 60 3.88 15.29 4.26
N VAL A 61 3.10 16.17 3.64
CA VAL A 61 3.39 16.72 2.32
C VAL A 61 4.71 17.49 2.27
N GLU A 62 5.11 18.13 3.37
CA GLU A 62 6.39 18.84 3.51
C GLU A 62 7.62 17.93 3.41
N PHE A 63 7.43 16.62 3.62
CA PHE A 63 8.46 15.60 3.42
C PHE A 63 8.25 14.79 2.13
N GLY A 64 7.34 15.24 1.25
CA GLY A 64 7.03 14.59 -0.03
C GLY A 64 6.05 13.41 0.04
N GLY A 65 5.35 13.25 1.17
CA GLY A 65 4.34 12.20 1.34
C GLY A 65 2.91 12.66 0.99
N PRO A 66 1.93 11.74 1.00
CA PRO A 66 0.55 12.07 0.63
C PRO A 66 -0.25 12.86 1.69
N GLY A 67 0.19 12.86 2.95
CA GLY A 67 -0.43 13.62 4.03
C GLY A 67 -1.83 13.14 4.45
N LEU A 68 -2.19 11.89 4.16
CA LEU A 68 -3.53 11.38 4.45
C LEU A 68 -3.75 11.16 5.95
N SER A 69 -4.94 11.52 6.41
CA SER A 69 -5.43 11.25 7.76
C SER A 69 -6.21 9.93 7.82
N LEU A 70 -6.70 9.59 9.02
CA LEU A 70 -7.56 8.41 9.21
C LEU A 70 -8.89 8.50 8.47
N LEU A 71 -9.35 9.71 8.14
CA LEU A 71 -10.67 9.94 7.52
C LEU A 71 -10.60 10.15 6.01
N ASP A 72 -9.40 10.11 5.43
CA ASP A 72 -9.16 10.14 3.98
C ASP A 72 -9.10 8.73 3.39
#